data_AF-A0A5C8QCT6-F1
#
_entry.id   AF-A0A5C8QCT6-F1
#
_cell.length_a   1.000
_cell.length_b   1.000
_cell.length_c   1.000
_cell.angle_alpha   90.00
_cell.angle_beta   90.00
_cell.angle_gamma   90.00
#
_symmetry.space_group_name_H-M   'P 1'
#
loop_
_entity.id
_entity.type
_entity.pdbx_description
1 polymer ?
#
loop_
_entity_poly.entity_id
_entity_poly.type
_entity_poly.pdbx_seq_one_letter_code
_entity_poly.pdbx_strand_id
1 'polypeptide(L)'
;MEIAWWALDGSPVTTEDLARHLCEDGVVDDWRAVSGLREKFWIADRDGNRWGAVMVWDDDRPTVLPENRATELIGSPVTHRDRFEVQAAVRGPGPAGGPNGSHPYVVIDAFADEPLRGNPVAVFFDADDLTGTQMQRIAQEMNLSEVTFLLAPTVDADVRVRIFTPVNELPFAGHPLLGTAVAVALDRRTDRLRFETAMGVVPFDIDRAPGDGPGAGRAHASMDQPIPVREAYEHADALLAALGITSSTLPVEIYRNGPRHVFVGLPDTEALSALRPDHRALAAFPDMAANCFAPEGERWRSRMFSPAYGVVEDAATGSAAGPLAIHLARHGVVDYGKTVEIHQGVELGRHSVMFAEATVGDGGEVARVRVSGHGAVVAEGTIHV
;
A
#
# COMPACT_ATOMS: atom_id res chain seq x y z
N MET A 1 -18.06 -30.14 8.19
CA MET A 1 -19.02 -29.04 8.41
C MET A 1 -20.18 -29.54 9.26
N GLU A 2 -20.75 -28.69 10.10
CA GLU A 2 -21.95 -29.02 10.90
C GLU A 2 -23.07 -28.02 10.60
N ILE A 3 -24.28 -28.53 10.39
CA ILE A 3 -25.51 -27.74 10.29
C ILE A 3 -26.41 -28.10 11.48
N ALA A 4 -26.88 -27.08 12.20
CA ALA A 4 -27.86 -27.20 13.27
C ALA A 4 -29.13 -26.42 12.90
N TRP A 5 -30.30 -27.03 13.07
CA TRP A 5 -31.60 -26.42 12.80
C TRP A 5 -32.47 -26.34 14.05
N TRP A 6 -33.23 -25.25 14.16
CA TRP A 6 -34.33 -25.06 15.09
C TRP A 6 -35.61 -24.91 14.28
N ALA A 7 -36.65 -25.65 14.65
CA ALA A 7 -38.01 -25.37 14.19
C ALA A 7 -38.57 -24.21 15.03
N LEU A 8 -39.19 -23.23 14.38
CA LEU A 8 -39.74 -22.05 15.04
C LEU A 8 -41.24 -22.19 15.36
N ASP A 9 -41.82 -23.37 15.15
CA ASP A 9 -43.23 -23.63 15.44
C ASP A 9 -43.52 -23.45 16.93
N GLY A 10 -44.35 -22.46 17.26
CA GLY A 10 -44.64 -22.09 18.65
C GLY A 10 -43.55 -21.27 19.35
N SER A 11 -42.51 -20.83 18.63
CA SER A 11 -41.50 -19.91 19.14
C SER A 11 -42.04 -18.48 19.25
N PRO A 12 -41.63 -17.68 20.26
CA PRO A 12 -42.03 -16.29 20.38
C PRO A 12 -41.27 -15.34 19.43
N VAL A 13 -40.29 -15.84 18.67
CA VAL A 13 -39.41 -15.05 17.80
C VAL A 13 -39.46 -15.53 16.35
N THR A 14 -39.35 -14.59 15.42
CA THR A 14 -39.31 -14.85 13.97
C THR A 14 -37.88 -14.91 13.43
N THR A 15 -37.72 -15.32 12.17
CA THR A 15 -36.40 -15.28 11.50
C THR A 15 -35.84 -13.86 11.41
N GLU A 16 -36.71 -12.85 11.24
CA GLU A 16 -36.33 -11.43 11.22
C GLU A 16 -35.89 -10.91 12.60
N ASP A 17 -36.55 -11.36 13.68
CA ASP A 17 -36.14 -11.04 15.05
C ASP A 17 -34.77 -11.63 15.38
N LEU A 18 -34.53 -12.89 14.99
CA LEU A 18 -33.27 -13.59 15.19
C LEU A 18 -32.12 -12.96 14.39
N ALA A 19 -32.34 -12.61 13.13
CA ALA A 19 -31.34 -11.94 12.30
C ALA A 19 -30.89 -10.61 12.91
N ARG A 20 -31.83 -9.82 13.43
CA ARG A 20 -31.56 -8.53 14.07
C ARG A 20 -30.79 -8.68 15.38
N HIS A 21 -31.26 -9.56 16.27
CA HIS A 21 -30.64 -9.77 17.59
C HIS A 21 -29.20 -10.30 17.47
N LEU A 22 -28.93 -11.18 16.50
CA LEU A 22 -27.60 -11.78 16.31
C LEU A 22 -26.61 -10.86 15.59
N CYS A 23 -27.08 -9.81 14.90
CA CYS A 23 -26.22 -8.75 14.36
C CYS A 23 -25.84 -7.69 15.41
N GLU A 24 -26.64 -7.52 16.47
CA GLU A 24 -26.51 -6.42 17.43
C GLU A 24 -25.92 -6.85 18.80
N ASP A 25 -26.11 -8.10 19.26
CA ASP A 25 -25.88 -8.49 20.66
C ASP A 25 -24.60 -9.32 20.96
N GLY A 26 -23.54 -9.20 20.15
CA GLY A 26 -22.20 -9.62 20.61
C GLY A 26 -21.96 -11.12 20.88
N VAL A 27 -22.79 -12.02 20.34
CA VAL A 27 -22.64 -13.50 20.44
C VAL A 27 -21.36 -14.02 19.73
N VAL A 28 -20.51 -13.12 19.25
CA VAL A 28 -19.32 -13.42 18.46
C VAL A 28 -18.13 -13.73 19.37
N ASP A 29 -18.02 -13.11 20.56
CA ASP A 29 -16.77 -13.15 21.33
C ASP A 29 -16.50 -14.50 22.02
N ASP A 30 -17.52 -15.13 22.62
CA ASP A 30 -17.35 -16.46 23.21
C ASP A 30 -17.11 -17.55 22.16
N TRP A 31 -17.68 -17.37 20.97
CA TRP A 31 -17.51 -18.30 19.85
C TRP A 31 -16.19 -18.10 19.12
N ARG A 32 -15.61 -16.89 19.13
CA ARG A 32 -14.24 -16.60 18.62
C ARG A 32 -13.16 -17.37 19.37
N ALA A 33 -13.36 -17.65 20.66
CA ALA A 33 -12.39 -18.34 21.49
C ALA A 33 -12.45 -19.88 21.35
N VAL A 34 -13.37 -20.42 20.56
CA VAL A 34 -13.54 -21.87 20.42
C VAL A 34 -12.45 -22.43 19.51
N SER A 35 -11.55 -23.22 20.11
CA SER A 35 -10.47 -23.89 19.38
C SER A 35 -11.02 -24.77 18.24
N GLY A 36 -10.42 -24.61 17.06
CA GLY A 36 -10.76 -25.36 15.85
C GLY A 36 -12.02 -24.88 15.11
N LEU A 37 -12.74 -23.88 15.61
CA LEU A 37 -13.86 -23.26 14.88
C LEU A 37 -13.32 -22.18 13.93
N ARG A 38 -13.44 -22.41 12.62
CA ARG A 38 -12.98 -21.49 11.59
C ARG A 38 -14.02 -20.44 11.23
N GLU A 39 -15.26 -20.89 11.00
CA GLU A 39 -16.37 -20.01 10.63
C GLU A 39 -17.66 -20.47 11.28
N LYS A 40 -18.49 -19.51 11.67
CA LYS A 40 -19.87 -19.73 12.09
C LYS A 40 -20.76 -18.67 11.46
N PHE A 41 -21.78 -19.10 10.74
CA PHE A 41 -22.77 -18.20 10.15
C PHE A 41 -24.17 -18.78 10.30
N TRP A 42 -25.17 -17.90 10.20
CA TRP A 42 -26.57 -18.26 10.37
C TRP A 42 -27.25 -18.42 9.02
N ILE A 43 -28.18 -19.36 8.95
CA ILE A 43 -29.01 -19.61 7.78
C ILE A 43 -30.48 -19.60 8.22
N ALA A 44 -31.36 -19.16 7.33
CA ALA A 44 -32.79 -19.13 7.57
C ALA A 44 -33.50 -19.85 6.42
N ASP A 45 -34.40 -20.75 6.76
CA ASP A 45 -35.35 -21.35 5.83
C ASP A 45 -36.73 -20.80 6.16
N ARG A 46 -37.11 -19.74 5.44
CA ARG A 46 -38.36 -19.03 5.67
C ARG A 46 -39.57 -19.86 5.25
N ASP A 47 -39.44 -20.65 4.19
CA ASP A 47 -40.53 -21.48 3.67
C ASP A 47 -40.84 -22.65 4.61
N GLY A 48 -39.80 -23.21 5.25
CA GLY A 48 -39.92 -24.26 6.26
C GLY A 48 -40.04 -23.76 7.71
N ASN A 49 -40.05 -22.45 7.96
CA ASN A 49 -40.07 -21.83 9.29
C ASN A 49 -38.93 -22.33 10.23
N ARG A 50 -37.70 -22.34 9.71
CA ARG A 50 -36.51 -22.80 10.46
C ARG A 50 -35.42 -21.76 10.50
N TRP A 51 -34.71 -21.75 11.62
CA TRP A 51 -33.45 -21.03 11.80
C TRP A 51 -32.32 -22.03 11.96
N GLY A 52 -31.13 -21.73 11.45
CA GLY A 52 -30.01 -22.64 11.49
C GLY A 52 -28.66 -21.96 11.64
N ALA A 53 -27.69 -22.76 12.06
CA ALA A 53 -26.29 -22.37 12.17
C ALA A 53 -25.44 -23.34 11.35
N VAL A 54 -24.51 -22.79 10.57
CA VAL A 54 -23.46 -23.56 9.90
C VAL A 54 -22.15 -23.26 10.62
N MET A 55 -21.41 -24.32 10.94
CA MET A 55 -20.11 -24.24 11.59
C MET A 55 -19.08 -25.02 10.79
N VAL A 56 -17.97 -24.36 10.48
CA VAL A 56 -16.82 -24.91 9.77
C VAL A 56 -15.70 -25.11 10.79
N TRP A 57 -15.17 -26.33 10.85
CA TRP A 57 -14.15 -26.72 11.81
C TRP A 57 -12.89 -27.15 11.06
N ASP A 58 -11.72 -26.83 11.60
CA ASP A 58 -10.44 -27.32 11.06
C ASP A 58 -10.19 -28.79 11.44
N ASP A 59 -10.64 -29.20 12.63
CA ASP A 59 -10.51 -30.56 13.19
C ASP A 59 -11.82 -31.04 13.85
N ASP A 60 -11.75 -32.11 14.65
CA ASP A 60 -12.87 -32.63 15.42
C ASP A 60 -13.47 -31.57 16.36
N ARG A 61 -14.80 -31.41 16.27
CA ARG A 61 -15.55 -30.47 17.10
C ARG A 61 -15.40 -30.81 18.60
N PRO A 62 -15.08 -29.83 19.46
CA PRO A 62 -15.10 -30.01 20.92
C PRO A 62 -16.46 -30.48 21.45
N THR A 63 -16.42 -31.26 22.54
CA THR A 63 -17.61 -31.78 23.22
C THR A 63 -18.35 -30.70 24.00
N VAL A 64 -17.62 -29.74 24.56
CA VAL A 64 -18.17 -28.59 25.28
C VAL A 64 -18.11 -27.37 24.37
N LEU A 65 -19.25 -26.71 24.17
CA LEU A 65 -19.37 -25.48 23.39
C LEU A 65 -20.05 -24.39 24.22
N PRO A 66 -19.82 -23.11 23.89
CA PRO A 66 -20.59 -22.01 24.47
C PRO A 66 -22.08 -22.20 24.24
N GLU A 67 -22.91 -21.63 25.13
CA GLU A 67 -24.35 -21.66 24.94
C GLU A 67 -24.74 -20.94 23.65
N ASN A 68 -25.74 -21.51 22.96
CA ASN A 68 -26.23 -20.91 21.73
C ASN A 68 -27.35 -19.94 22.09
N ARG A 69 -27.08 -18.64 21.94
CA ARG A 69 -28.07 -17.59 22.18
C ARG A 69 -29.38 -17.80 21.42
N ALA A 70 -29.35 -18.41 20.23
CA ALA A 70 -30.56 -18.75 19.49
C ALA A 70 -31.43 -19.75 20.27
N THR A 71 -30.87 -20.72 21.00
CA THR A 71 -31.63 -21.64 21.84
C THR A 71 -32.40 -20.91 22.95
N GLU A 72 -31.78 -19.91 23.58
CA GLU A 72 -32.44 -19.10 24.60
C GLU A 72 -33.59 -18.27 24.00
N LEU A 73 -33.33 -17.59 22.87
CA LEU A 73 -34.31 -16.73 22.22
C LEU A 73 -35.49 -17.51 21.65
N ILE A 74 -35.20 -18.66 21.05
CA ILE A 74 -36.21 -19.54 20.44
C ILE A 74 -37.01 -20.25 21.54
N GLY A 75 -36.40 -20.49 22.71
CA GLY A 75 -37.01 -21.17 23.85
C GLY A 75 -37.05 -22.70 23.71
N SER A 76 -36.34 -23.26 22.73
CA SER A 76 -36.30 -24.69 22.45
C SER A 76 -34.91 -25.14 21.96
N PRO A 77 -34.52 -26.39 22.22
CA PRO A 77 -33.23 -26.90 21.77
C PRO A 77 -33.18 -27.07 20.25
N VAL A 78 -31.98 -27.23 19.72
CA VAL A 78 -31.74 -27.66 18.33
C VAL A 78 -32.58 -28.90 18.04
N THR A 79 -33.43 -28.83 17.02
CA THR A 79 -34.32 -29.91 16.63
C THR A 79 -33.63 -30.93 15.73
N HIS A 80 -32.62 -30.49 14.97
CA HIS A 80 -31.89 -31.36 14.05
C HIS A 80 -30.42 -30.95 13.90
N ARG A 81 -29.52 -31.94 13.80
CA ARG A 81 -28.08 -31.72 13.53
C ARG A 81 -27.60 -32.70 12.48
N ASP A 82 -26.93 -32.16 11.47
CA ASP A 82 -26.21 -32.94 10.46
C ASP A 82 -24.72 -32.60 10.48
N ARG A 83 -23.89 -33.63 10.38
CA ARG A 83 -22.45 -33.52 10.16
C ARG A 83 -22.09 -34.25 8.89
N PHE A 84 -21.25 -33.60 8.10
CA PHE A 84 -20.77 -34.19 6.86
C PHE A 84 -19.41 -33.60 6.47
N GLU A 85 -18.64 -34.41 5.74
CA GLU A 85 -17.42 -33.98 5.08
C GLU A 85 -17.78 -33.05 3.91
N VAL A 86 -17.00 -31.99 3.76
CA VAL A 86 -17.16 -31.04 2.66
C VAL A 86 -15.88 -31.05 1.85
N GLN A 87 -16.01 -31.39 0.57
CA GLN A 87 -14.96 -31.19 -0.42
C GLN A 87 -15.30 -29.94 -1.23
N ALA A 88 -14.51 -28.88 -1.05
CA ALA A 88 -14.66 -27.66 -1.82
C ALA A 88 -13.73 -27.70 -3.04
N ALA A 89 -14.28 -27.50 -4.24
CA ALA A 89 -13.49 -27.42 -5.48
C ALA A 89 -12.97 -25.99 -5.75
N VAL A 90 -13.56 -24.97 -5.14
CA VAL A 90 -13.21 -23.55 -5.28
C VAL A 90 -13.40 -22.86 -3.92
N ARG A 91 -12.41 -22.06 -3.48
CA ARG A 91 -12.55 -21.11 -2.35
C ARG A 91 -12.38 -19.69 -2.90
N GLY A 92 -13.25 -18.77 -2.48
CA GLY A 92 -13.06 -17.34 -2.73
C GLY A 92 -11.97 -16.75 -1.83
N PRO A 93 -11.52 -15.51 -2.09
CA PRO A 93 -10.61 -14.82 -1.19
C PRO A 93 -11.35 -14.48 0.12
N GLY A 94 -10.98 -15.14 1.21
CA GLY A 94 -11.48 -14.87 2.56
C GLY A 94 -10.32 -14.50 3.50
N PRO A 95 -10.57 -13.73 4.56
CA PRO A 95 -9.52 -13.17 5.41
C PRO A 95 -8.97 -14.18 6.44
N ALA A 96 -7.73 -13.94 6.84
CA ALA A 96 -6.91 -14.60 7.86
C ALA A 96 -6.36 -15.99 7.52
N GLY A 97 -5.05 -16.00 7.25
CA GLY A 97 -4.20 -17.18 7.35
C GLY A 97 -4.41 -18.17 6.21
N GLY A 98 -3.73 -17.94 5.09
CA GLY A 98 -3.44 -19.03 4.16
C GLY A 98 -2.76 -20.20 4.90
N PRO A 99 -2.83 -21.43 4.37
CA PRO A 99 -2.05 -22.54 4.94
C PRO A 99 -0.59 -22.10 5.10
N ASN A 100 0.07 -22.48 6.21
CA ASN A 100 1.48 -22.17 6.53
C ASN A 100 2.29 -21.93 5.26
N GLY A 101 2.75 -20.69 5.05
CA GLY A 101 3.50 -20.30 3.87
C GLY A 101 2.67 -19.83 2.68
N SER A 102 1.52 -19.16 2.87
CA SER A 102 0.79 -18.50 1.78
C SER A 102 0.42 -17.07 2.13
N HIS A 103 0.81 -16.10 1.28
CA HIS A 103 0.58 -14.66 1.54
C HIS A 103 -0.14 -14.00 0.35
N PRO A 104 -1.32 -13.38 0.57
CA PRO A 104 -1.98 -12.62 -0.46
C PRO A 104 -1.22 -11.33 -0.73
N TYR A 105 -1.21 -10.91 -2.00
CA TYR A 105 -0.63 -9.65 -2.41
C TYR A 105 -1.49 -8.97 -3.47
N VAL A 106 -1.35 -7.66 -3.55
CA VAL A 106 -1.88 -6.85 -4.65
C VAL A 106 -0.75 -6.06 -5.31
N VAL A 107 -0.87 -5.81 -6.60
CA VAL A 107 0.01 -4.91 -7.34
C VAL A 107 -0.74 -3.61 -7.57
N ILE A 108 -0.19 -2.51 -7.06
CA ILE A 108 -0.71 -1.16 -7.27
C ILE A 108 0.24 -0.41 -8.20
N ASP A 109 -0.29 0.17 -9.27
CA ASP A 109 0.41 1.19 -10.04
C ASP A 109 0.24 2.53 -9.31
N ALA A 110 1.28 2.93 -8.57
CA ALA A 110 1.31 4.18 -7.84
C ALA A 110 1.60 5.37 -8.77
N PHE A 111 1.04 6.54 -8.43
CA PHE A 111 1.05 7.76 -9.25
C PHE A 111 0.36 7.61 -10.61
N ALA A 112 -0.65 6.74 -10.68
CA ALA A 112 -1.49 6.51 -11.85
C ALA A 112 -2.96 6.32 -11.44
N ASP A 113 -3.85 6.81 -12.28
CA ASP A 113 -5.31 6.69 -12.15
C ASP A 113 -5.90 5.54 -12.99
N GLU A 114 -5.08 4.89 -13.82
CA GLU A 114 -5.41 3.69 -14.58
C GLU A 114 -4.28 2.64 -14.53
N PRO A 115 -4.61 1.33 -14.62
CA PRO A 115 -3.62 0.26 -14.67
C PRO A 115 -2.66 0.40 -15.87
N LEU A 116 -1.47 -0.19 -15.72
CA LEU A 116 -0.36 -0.22 -16.68
C LEU A 116 0.35 1.12 -16.90
N ARG A 117 0.03 2.14 -16.10
CA ARG A 117 0.77 3.40 -15.97
C ARG A 117 1.47 3.46 -14.61
N GLY A 118 2.09 4.57 -14.24
CA GLY A 118 2.61 4.69 -12.88
C GLY A 118 3.82 3.78 -12.61
N ASN A 119 4.14 3.64 -11.33
CA ASN A 119 5.21 2.78 -10.83
C ASN A 119 4.62 1.63 -10.00
N PRO A 120 4.82 0.36 -10.40
CA PRO A 120 4.17 -0.76 -9.75
C PRO A 120 4.86 -1.08 -8.42
N VAL A 121 4.06 -1.31 -7.38
CA VAL A 121 4.49 -1.89 -6.10
C VAL A 121 3.64 -3.10 -5.78
N ALA A 122 4.28 -4.21 -5.41
CA ALA A 122 3.59 -5.36 -4.82
C ALA A 122 3.48 -5.16 -3.30
N VAL A 123 2.26 -5.29 -2.77
CA VAL A 123 1.93 -5.11 -1.37
C VAL A 123 1.48 -6.45 -0.80
N PHE A 124 2.28 -7.05 0.07
CA PHE A 124 1.98 -8.31 0.76
C PHE A 124 1.29 -8.05 2.09
N PHE A 125 0.12 -8.64 2.26
CA PHE A 125 -0.62 -8.64 3.53
C PHE A 125 -0.18 -9.83 4.40
N ASP A 126 -0.52 -9.78 5.69
CA ASP A 126 -0.28 -10.87 6.65
C ASP A 126 1.15 -11.42 6.60
N ALA A 127 2.15 -10.53 6.74
CA ALA A 127 3.56 -10.86 6.55
C ALA A 127 4.35 -11.05 7.86
N ASP A 128 3.67 -11.13 9.01
CA ASP A 128 4.30 -11.18 10.35
C ASP A 128 5.21 -12.39 10.58
N ASP A 129 4.94 -13.51 9.90
CA ASP A 129 5.70 -14.75 9.95
C ASP A 129 6.89 -14.78 8.96
N LEU A 130 6.99 -13.80 8.04
CA LEU A 130 8.10 -13.72 7.10
C LEU A 130 9.35 -13.11 7.73
N THR A 131 10.47 -13.83 7.64
CA THR A 131 11.78 -13.27 8.03
C THR A 131 12.24 -12.20 7.03
N GLY A 132 13.12 -11.29 7.46
CA GLY A 132 13.71 -10.30 6.55
C GLY A 132 14.42 -10.92 5.34
N THR A 133 15.04 -12.10 5.52
CA THR A 133 15.65 -12.87 4.41
C THR A 133 14.59 -13.39 3.42
N GLN A 134 13.45 -13.87 3.90
CA GLN A 134 12.34 -14.26 3.02
C GLN A 134 11.76 -13.06 2.28
N MET A 135 11.50 -11.95 2.98
CA MET A 135 11.03 -10.71 2.37
C MET A 135 11.95 -10.22 1.24
N GLN A 136 13.27 -10.22 1.47
CA GLN A 136 14.25 -9.85 0.45
C GLN A 136 14.24 -10.80 -0.76
N ARG A 137 14.10 -12.11 -0.53
CA ARG A 137 14.00 -13.11 -1.62
C ARG A 137 12.70 -12.97 -2.41
N ILE A 138 11.59 -12.67 -1.74
CA ILE A 138 10.32 -12.39 -2.40
C ILE A 138 10.42 -11.11 -3.23
N ALA A 139 11.03 -10.04 -2.70
CA ALA A 139 11.27 -8.83 -3.47
C ALA A 139 12.12 -9.08 -4.72
N GLN A 140 13.14 -9.93 -4.61
CA GLN A 140 13.95 -10.38 -5.74
C GLN A 140 13.14 -11.21 -6.76
N GLU A 141 12.26 -12.10 -6.30
CA GLU A 141 11.38 -12.93 -7.16
C GLU A 141 10.36 -12.08 -7.92
N MET A 142 9.72 -11.11 -7.24
CA MET A 142 8.75 -10.20 -7.85
C MET A 142 9.40 -9.26 -8.87
N ASN A 143 10.66 -8.88 -8.61
CA ASN A 143 11.49 -8.06 -9.50
C ASN A 143 10.81 -6.76 -10.00
N LEU A 144 9.93 -6.20 -9.18
CA LEU A 144 9.45 -4.82 -9.29
C LEU A 144 10.47 -3.88 -8.66
N SER A 145 10.33 -2.56 -8.88
CA SER A 145 11.19 -1.55 -8.25
C SER A 145 11.24 -1.75 -6.73
N GLU A 146 10.08 -1.95 -6.12
CA GLU A 146 9.96 -2.27 -4.70
C GLU A 146 8.77 -3.19 -4.41
N VAL A 147 8.88 -3.87 -3.27
CA VAL A 147 7.85 -4.69 -2.64
C VAL A 147 7.69 -4.24 -1.19
N THR A 148 6.45 -4.19 -0.72
CA THR A 148 6.13 -3.86 0.67
C THR A 148 5.47 -5.01 1.40
N PHE A 149 5.74 -5.10 2.71
CA PHE A 149 5.20 -6.12 3.59
C PHE A 149 4.51 -5.44 4.77
N LEU A 150 3.25 -5.83 5.01
CA LEU A 150 2.44 -5.32 6.11
C LEU A 150 2.59 -6.20 7.34
N LEU A 151 2.97 -5.57 8.44
CA LEU A 151 3.23 -6.20 9.73
C LEU A 151 2.38 -5.54 10.81
N ALA A 152 2.22 -6.24 11.93
CA ALA A 152 1.71 -5.66 13.15
C ALA A 152 2.59 -4.47 13.59
N PRO A 153 1.98 -3.31 13.92
CA PRO A 153 2.72 -2.15 14.41
C PRO A 153 3.35 -2.42 15.78
N THR A 154 4.51 -1.83 16.01
CA THR A 154 5.26 -1.89 17.28
C THR A 154 5.17 -0.58 18.08
N VAL A 155 4.69 0.49 17.44
CA VAL A 155 4.36 1.78 18.05
C VAL A 155 2.89 2.15 17.79
N ASP A 156 2.45 3.31 18.27
CA ASP A 156 1.12 3.85 17.95
C ASP A 156 1.01 4.20 16.45
N ALA A 157 0.53 3.24 15.65
CA ALA A 157 0.33 3.29 14.21
C ALA A 157 -0.70 2.23 13.79
N ASP A 158 -1.21 2.30 12.56
CA ASP A 158 -2.23 1.36 12.05
C ASP A 158 -1.61 0.09 11.44
N VAL A 159 -0.43 0.23 10.85
CA VAL A 159 0.34 -0.85 10.19
C VAL A 159 1.83 -0.51 10.25
N ARG A 160 2.69 -1.51 10.42
CA ARG A 160 4.12 -1.37 10.14
C ARG A 160 4.43 -1.85 8.74
N VAL A 161 5.16 -1.05 7.98
CA VAL A 161 5.50 -1.33 6.58
C VAL A 161 7.02 -1.47 6.45
N ARG A 162 7.47 -2.61 5.90
CA ARG A 162 8.86 -2.78 5.45
C ARG A 162 8.91 -2.75 3.93
N ILE A 163 9.97 -2.15 3.39
CA ILE A 163 10.10 -1.83 1.96
C ILE A 163 11.39 -2.44 1.44
N PHE A 164 11.31 -3.24 0.39
CA PHE A 164 12.46 -3.93 -0.19
C PHE A 164 12.53 -3.66 -1.69
N THR A 165 13.71 -3.24 -2.15
CA THR A 165 14.10 -3.39 -3.56
C THR A 165 14.46 -4.86 -3.82
N PRO A 166 14.74 -5.26 -5.07
CA PRO A 166 15.28 -6.59 -5.36
C PRO A 166 16.60 -6.91 -4.66
N VAL A 167 17.32 -5.90 -4.15
CA VAL A 167 18.69 -6.08 -3.62
C VAL A 167 18.89 -5.60 -2.17
N ASN A 168 18.03 -4.73 -1.62
CA ASN A 168 18.16 -4.23 -0.26
C ASN A 168 16.84 -3.72 0.35
N GLU A 169 16.79 -3.62 1.67
CA GLU A 169 15.72 -2.92 2.39
C GLU A 169 15.94 -1.39 2.34
N LEU A 170 14.85 -0.63 2.24
CA LEU A 170 14.85 0.84 2.28
C LEU A 170 14.14 1.33 3.55
N PRO A 171 14.64 2.39 4.21
CA PRO A 171 14.02 2.92 5.42
C PRO A 171 12.75 3.74 5.13
N PHE A 172 12.62 4.27 3.91
CA PHE A 172 11.49 5.04 3.40
C PHE A 172 11.51 5.01 1.86
N ALA A 173 10.33 5.01 1.23
CA ALA A 173 10.20 5.20 -0.21
C ALA A 173 8.81 5.76 -0.54
N GLY A 174 8.73 6.70 -1.48
CA GLY A 174 7.47 7.41 -1.77
C GLY A 174 6.42 6.55 -2.47
N HIS A 175 6.67 6.13 -3.71
CA HIS A 175 5.68 5.35 -4.48
C HIS A 175 5.28 4.02 -3.80
N PRO A 176 6.19 3.28 -3.13
CA PRO A 176 5.81 2.04 -2.48
C PRO A 176 4.85 2.27 -1.32
N LEU A 177 5.09 3.31 -0.50
CA LEU A 177 4.19 3.67 0.59
C LEU A 177 2.86 4.23 0.08
N LEU A 178 2.85 5.01 -1.01
CA LEU A 178 1.60 5.50 -1.61
C LEU A 178 0.74 4.35 -2.14
N GLY A 179 1.32 3.43 -2.91
CA GLY A 179 0.60 2.25 -3.38
C GLY A 179 0.13 1.36 -2.24
N THR A 180 0.95 1.21 -1.20
CA THR A 180 0.56 0.52 0.04
C THR A 180 -0.62 1.20 0.74
N ALA A 181 -0.63 2.53 0.83
CA ALA A 181 -1.72 3.28 1.42
C ALA A 181 -3.03 3.08 0.65
N VAL A 182 -2.98 3.10 -0.69
CA VAL A 182 -4.13 2.80 -1.55
C VAL A 182 -4.62 1.36 -1.32
N ALA A 183 -3.72 0.37 -1.32
CA ALA A 183 -4.07 -1.03 -1.07
C ALA A 183 -4.78 -1.22 0.28
N VAL A 184 -4.19 -0.72 1.36
CA VAL A 184 -4.74 -0.83 2.72
C VAL A 184 -6.05 -0.05 2.85
N ALA A 185 -6.15 1.12 2.24
CA ALA A 185 -7.38 1.92 2.28
C ALA A 185 -8.53 1.23 1.55
N LEU A 186 -8.26 0.55 0.43
CA LEU A 186 -9.27 -0.21 -0.31
C LEU A 186 -9.73 -1.45 0.46
N ASP A 187 -8.78 -2.18 1.07
CA ASP A 187 -9.04 -3.36 1.90
C ASP A 187 -9.85 -3.01 3.16
N ARG A 188 -9.37 -2.04 3.95
CA ARG A 188 -9.94 -1.70 5.26
C ARG A 188 -11.05 -0.64 5.21
N ARG A 189 -11.32 -0.06 4.04
CA ARG A 189 -12.29 1.02 3.84
C ARG A 189 -12.09 2.22 4.78
N THR A 190 -10.84 2.64 4.96
CA THR A 190 -10.47 3.80 5.78
C THR A 190 -10.01 4.97 4.91
N ASP A 191 -10.19 6.18 5.42
CA ASP A 191 -9.81 7.42 4.74
C ASP A 191 -8.54 8.05 5.34
N ARG A 192 -8.03 7.47 6.44
CA ARG A 192 -6.80 7.92 7.11
C ARG A 192 -5.99 6.71 7.56
N LEU A 193 -4.68 6.83 7.45
CA LEU A 193 -3.73 5.77 7.81
C LEU A 193 -2.46 6.37 8.43
N ARG A 194 -1.85 5.64 9.35
CA ARG A 194 -0.55 5.92 9.95
C ARG A 194 0.33 4.70 9.77
N PHE A 195 1.38 4.83 8.96
CA PHE A 195 2.34 3.76 8.71
C PHE A 195 3.58 3.93 9.54
N GLU A 196 3.91 2.93 10.37
CA GLU A 196 5.21 2.82 10.99
C GLU A 196 6.24 2.35 9.95
N THR A 197 7.29 3.14 9.76
CA THR A 197 8.44 2.84 8.90
C THR A 197 9.74 2.94 9.71
N ALA A 198 10.88 2.59 9.13
CA ALA A 198 12.17 2.78 9.81
C ALA A 198 12.51 4.28 10.03
N MET A 199 11.88 5.18 9.28
CA MET A 199 12.00 6.64 9.45
C MET A 199 10.96 7.22 10.43
N GLY A 200 10.16 6.39 11.10
CA GLY A 200 9.08 6.80 11.99
C GLY A 200 7.70 6.67 11.36
N VAL A 201 6.70 7.32 11.97
CA VAL A 201 5.31 7.22 11.55
C VAL A 201 5.01 8.23 10.44
N VAL A 202 4.52 7.73 9.30
CA VAL A 202 4.12 8.52 8.13
C VAL A 202 2.59 8.55 8.05
N PRO A 203 1.94 9.73 8.18
CA PRO A 203 0.50 9.84 8.06
C PRO A 203 0.07 9.94 6.59
N PHE A 204 -1.11 9.38 6.30
CA PHE A 204 -1.76 9.41 5.01
C PHE A 204 -3.22 9.86 5.15
N ASP A 205 -3.67 10.68 4.20
CA ASP A 205 -5.09 10.99 3.97
C ASP A 205 -5.48 10.41 2.59
N ILE A 206 -6.67 9.81 2.49
CA ILE A 206 -7.16 9.11 1.30
C ILE A 206 -8.43 9.80 0.79
N ASP A 207 -8.39 10.25 -0.46
CA ASP A 207 -9.53 10.83 -1.15
C ASP A 207 -10.07 9.82 -2.18
N ARG A 208 -11.31 9.37 -2.00
CA ARG A 208 -12.05 8.56 -2.98
C ARG A 208 -13.01 9.47 -3.75
N ALA A 209 -13.01 9.43 -5.08
CA ALA A 209 -13.90 10.28 -5.85
C ALA A 209 -15.37 9.85 -5.64
N PRO A 210 -16.35 10.78 -5.64
CA PRO A 210 -17.76 10.42 -5.64
C PRO A 210 -18.08 9.59 -6.89
N GLY A 211 -18.50 8.33 -6.71
CA GLY A 211 -18.73 7.38 -7.80
C GLY A 211 -17.69 6.25 -7.84
N ASP A 212 -16.58 6.38 -7.11
CA ASP A 212 -15.70 5.27 -6.74
C ASP A 212 -16.38 4.46 -5.63
N GLY A 213 -17.48 3.80 -5.98
CA GLY A 213 -18.16 2.89 -5.07
C GLY A 213 -17.24 1.73 -4.63
N PRO A 214 -17.69 0.88 -3.70
CA PRO A 214 -16.97 -0.33 -3.34
C PRO A 214 -16.62 -1.13 -4.61
N GLY A 215 -15.32 -1.27 -4.92
CA GLY A 215 -14.82 -1.98 -6.10
C GLY A 215 -14.20 -1.14 -7.23
N ALA A 216 -14.04 0.18 -7.08
CA ALA A 216 -13.41 1.02 -8.10
C ALA A 216 -11.90 0.73 -8.35
N GLY A 217 -11.25 -0.02 -7.46
CA GLY A 217 -9.86 -0.44 -7.61
C GLY A 217 -8.86 0.72 -7.66
N ARG A 218 -9.22 1.92 -7.22
CA ARG A 218 -8.34 3.10 -7.22
C ARG A 218 -8.66 4.05 -6.07
N ALA A 219 -7.68 4.86 -5.67
CA ALA A 219 -7.87 5.97 -4.75
C ALA A 219 -6.77 7.04 -4.97
N HIS A 220 -7.01 8.26 -4.50
CA HIS A 220 -5.96 9.27 -4.36
C HIS A 220 -5.46 9.26 -2.92
N ALA A 221 -4.14 9.29 -2.71
CA ALA A 221 -3.53 9.29 -1.38
C ALA A 221 -2.55 10.45 -1.27
N SER A 222 -2.53 11.10 -0.11
CA SER A 222 -1.60 12.15 0.27
C SER A 222 -0.78 11.70 1.48
N MET A 223 0.54 11.90 1.45
CA MET A 223 1.45 11.56 2.53
C MET A 223 2.25 12.77 3.01
N ASP A 224 2.55 12.84 4.30
CA ASP A 224 3.52 13.80 4.83
C ASP A 224 4.89 13.13 4.95
N GLN A 225 5.80 13.52 4.07
CA GLN A 225 7.13 12.91 3.98
C GLN A 225 8.08 13.43 5.08
N PRO A 226 9.11 12.65 5.44
CA PRO A 226 10.22 13.16 6.24
C PRO A 226 10.83 14.41 5.60
N ILE A 227 11.08 15.44 6.41
CA ILE A 227 11.75 16.67 5.94
C ILE A 227 13.18 16.32 5.54
N PRO A 228 13.59 16.54 4.28
CA PRO A 228 14.90 16.13 3.81
C PRO A 228 16.01 17.01 4.38
N VAL A 229 17.17 16.39 4.63
CA VAL A 229 18.43 17.11 4.84
C VAL A 229 19.06 17.39 3.49
N ARG A 230 19.57 18.61 3.29
CA ARG A 230 20.19 19.07 2.03
C ARG A 230 21.69 19.28 2.22
N GLU A 231 22.45 18.85 1.22
CA GLU A 231 23.89 19.08 1.10
C GLU A 231 24.24 19.53 -0.33
N ALA A 232 25.36 20.26 -0.48
CA ALA A 232 25.93 20.49 -1.80
C ALA A 232 26.49 19.16 -2.33
N TYR A 233 26.34 18.89 -3.63
CA TYR A 233 26.86 17.64 -4.20
C TYR A 233 28.25 17.85 -4.80
N GLU A 234 29.28 17.38 -4.09
CA GLU A 234 30.69 17.60 -4.44
C GLU A 234 31.13 16.94 -5.76
N HIS A 235 30.36 15.97 -6.26
CA HIS A 235 30.66 15.24 -7.49
C HIS A 235 29.81 15.69 -8.70
N ALA A 236 29.34 16.94 -8.68
CA ALA A 236 28.48 17.50 -9.74
C ALA A 236 29.09 17.33 -11.14
N ASP A 237 30.34 17.71 -11.37
CA ASP A 237 30.98 17.65 -12.70
C ASP A 237 31.05 16.22 -13.25
N ALA A 238 31.41 15.26 -12.39
CA ALA A 238 31.46 13.85 -12.77
C ALA A 238 30.07 13.31 -13.10
N LEU A 239 29.04 13.71 -12.34
CA LEU A 239 27.65 13.32 -12.60
C LEU A 239 27.15 13.92 -13.91
N LEU A 240 27.40 15.20 -14.18
CA LEU A 240 27.03 15.86 -15.43
C LEU A 240 27.66 15.13 -16.64
N ALA A 241 28.94 14.78 -16.54
CA ALA A 241 29.63 14.00 -17.57
C ALA A 241 28.99 12.62 -17.78
N ALA A 242 28.61 11.91 -16.71
CA ALA A 242 27.92 10.62 -16.79
C ALA A 242 26.51 10.73 -17.40
N LEU A 243 25.83 11.86 -17.20
CA LEU A 243 24.54 12.17 -17.82
C LEU A 243 24.67 12.66 -19.27
N GLY A 244 25.89 12.94 -19.74
CA GLY A 244 26.16 13.41 -21.09
C GLY A 244 25.91 14.91 -21.30
N ILE A 245 25.92 15.71 -20.23
CA ILE A 245 25.69 17.16 -20.28
C ILE A 245 26.82 17.94 -19.60
N THR A 246 26.90 19.24 -19.86
CA THR A 246 28.00 20.09 -19.36
C THR A 246 27.59 21.01 -18.22
N SER A 247 26.30 21.20 -17.98
CA SER A 247 25.79 22.17 -17.01
C SER A 247 24.37 21.82 -16.57
N SER A 248 24.05 22.21 -15.33
CA SER A 248 22.68 22.19 -14.78
C SER A 248 22.12 23.62 -14.74
N THR A 249 20.81 23.78 -14.96
CA THR A 249 20.14 25.10 -14.89
C THR A 249 20.04 25.66 -13.47
N LEU A 250 20.01 24.77 -12.46
CA LEU A 250 20.07 25.10 -11.04
C LEU A 250 21.30 24.45 -10.38
N PRO A 251 21.74 24.90 -9.20
CA PRO A 251 22.81 24.23 -8.44
C PRO A 251 22.54 22.74 -8.24
N VAL A 252 23.54 21.89 -8.49
CA VAL A 252 23.43 20.44 -8.25
C VAL A 252 23.55 20.17 -6.76
N GLU A 253 22.43 19.77 -6.14
CA GLU A 253 22.31 19.53 -4.70
C GLU A 253 21.79 18.11 -4.45
N ILE A 254 22.16 17.56 -3.29
CA ILE A 254 21.68 16.24 -2.83
C ILE A 254 20.77 16.40 -1.62
N TYR A 255 19.68 15.63 -1.62
CA TYR A 255 18.66 15.62 -0.56
C TYR A 255 18.53 14.22 0.02
N ARG A 256 18.36 14.11 1.34
CA ARG A 256 18.21 12.84 2.07
C ARG A 256 16.95 12.85 2.92
N ASN A 257 15.99 11.99 2.62
CA ASN A 257 14.77 11.71 3.39
C ASN A 257 14.57 10.20 3.64
N GLY A 258 15.70 9.48 3.71
CA GLY A 258 15.79 8.03 3.62
C GLY A 258 16.75 7.72 2.47
N PRO A 259 16.24 7.52 1.23
CA PRO A 259 17.07 7.53 0.04
C PRO A 259 17.69 8.92 -0.21
N ARG A 260 18.67 8.96 -1.12
CA ARG A 260 19.37 10.19 -1.50
C ARG A 260 19.07 10.55 -2.95
N HIS A 261 18.68 11.80 -3.17
CA HIS A 261 18.25 12.31 -4.47
C HIS A 261 19.12 13.50 -4.87
N VAL A 262 19.87 13.36 -5.96
CA VAL A 262 20.61 14.47 -6.58
C VAL A 262 19.74 15.09 -7.67
N PHE A 263 19.64 16.42 -7.70
CA PHE A 263 18.86 17.13 -8.72
C PHE A 263 19.74 17.80 -9.76
N VAL A 264 19.37 17.60 -11.03
CA VAL A 264 20.06 18.17 -12.19
C VAL A 264 19.01 18.81 -13.11
N GLY A 265 19.08 20.13 -13.26
CA GLY A 265 18.12 20.91 -14.04
C GLY A 265 18.50 21.00 -15.50
N LEU A 266 17.53 20.80 -16.38
CA LEU A 266 17.62 20.92 -17.83
C LEU A 266 16.77 22.11 -18.31
N PRO A 267 17.10 22.72 -19.46
CA PRO A 267 16.42 23.92 -19.94
C PRO A 267 14.96 23.65 -20.35
N ASP A 268 14.68 22.48 -20.92
CA ASP A 268 13.38 22.12 -21.47
C ASP A 268 13.20 20.59 -21.55
N THR A 269 11.98 20.18 -21.91
CA THR A 269 11.61 18.76 -22.01
C THR A 269 12.30 18.05 -23.17
N GLU A 270 12.67 18.76 -24.25
CA GLU A 270 13.41 18.18 -25.37
C GLU A 270 14.81 17.75 -24.93
N ALA A 271 15.53 18.62 -24.21
CA ALA A 271 16.84 18.33 -23.63
C ALA A 271 16.76 17.18 -22.61
N LEU A 272 15.72 17.16 -21.78
CA LEU A 272 15.48 16.08 -20.81
C LEU A 272 15.24 14.72 -21.50
N SER A 273 14.37 14.67 -22.51
CA SER A 273 14.08 13.45 -23.29
C SER A 273 15.29 12.99 -24.12
N ALA A 274 16.17 13.92 -24.51
CA ALA A 274 17.39 13.63 -25.25
C ALA A 274 18.50 12.98 -24.40
N LEU A 275 18.43 13.01 -23.07
CA LEU A 275 19.46 12.40 -22.21
C LEU A 275 19.68 10.93 -22.57
N ARG A 276 20.95 10.54 -22.68
CA ARG A 276 21.43 9.17 -22.86
C ARG A 276 22.55 8.91 -21.84
N PRO A 277 22.20 8.68 -20.56
CA PRO A 277 23.21 8.50 -19.52
C PRO A 277 24.10 7.28 -19.77
N ASP A 278 25.38 7.41 -19.43
CA ASP A 278 26.28 6.26 -19.31
C ASP A 278 25.98 5.55 -17.98
N HIS A 279 25.16 4.50 -18.02
CA HIS A 279 24.78 3.75 -16.83
C HIS A 279 25.97 3.06 -16.13
N ARG A 280 27.05 2.77 -16.87
CA ARG A 280 28.27 2.21 -16.27
C ARG A 280 29.01 3.28 -15.47
N ALA A 281 29.06 4.51 -15.98
CA ALA A 281 29.58 5.65 -15.23
C ALA A 281 28.68 5.98 -14.03
N LEU A 282 27.35 5.94 -14.21
CA LEU A 282 26.39 6.16 -13.11
C LEU A 282 26.52 5.14 -11.98
N ALA A 283 26.94 3.90 -12.27
CA ALA A 283 27.18 2.88 -11.25
C ALA A 283 28.34 3.21 -10.29
N ALA A 284 29.17 4.21 -10.61
CA ALA A 284 30.23 4.68 -9.72
C ALA A 284 29.72 5.58 -8.58
N PHE A 285 28.45 5.99 -8.59
CA PHE A 285 27.85 6.83 -7.55
C PHE A 285 27.02 5.97 -6.59
N PRO A 286 27.55 5.65 -5.39
CA PRO A 286 26.85 4.79 -4.45
C PRO A 286 25.72 5.54 -3.75
N ASP A 287 24.66 4.80 -3.40
CA ASP A 287 23.56 5.27 -2.55
C ASP A 287 23.02 6.65 -2.96
N MET A 288 22.63 6.78 -4.24
CA MET A 288 21.92 7.96 -4.71
C MET A 288 21.14 7.69 -6.00
N ALA A 289 20.12 8.50 -6.24
CA ALA A 289 19.39 8.58 -7.50
C ALA A 289 19.64 9.94 -8.16
N ALA A 290 19.97 9.94 -9.45
CA ALA A 290 20.10 11.15 -10.25
C ALA A 290 18.74 11.52 -10.85
N ASN A 291 18.16 12.63 -10.40
CA ASN A 291 16.84 13.13 -10.82
C ASN A 291 17.04 14.34 -11.73
N CYS A 292 16.89 14.09 -13.03
CA CYS A 292 16.97 15.13 -14.04
C CYS A 292 15.58 15.74 -14.23
N PHE A 293 15.46 17.06 -14.20
CA PHE A 293 14.16 17.73 -14.30
C PHE A 293 14.17 18.92 -15.27
N ALA A 294 13.02 19.25 -15.84
CA ALA A 294 12.83 20.38 -16.74
C ALA A 294 11.41 20.97 -16.61
N PRO A 295 11.23 22.27 -16.92
CA PRO A 295 9.89 22.88 -16.94
C PRO A 295 9.05 22.40 -18.13
N GLU A 296 7.74 22.24 -17.92
CA GLU A 296 6.73 21.91 -18.94
C GLU A 296 5.49 22.80 -18.74
N GLY A 297 5.59 24.07 -19.12
CA GLY A 297 4.58 25.08 -18.81
C GLY A 297 4.56 25.39 -17.31
N GLU A 298 3.42 25.16 -16.64
CA GLU A 298 3.30 25.29 -15.18
C GLU A 298 3.65 24.00 -14.42
N ARG A 299 4.00 22.93 -15.15
CA ARG A 299 4.32 21.60 -14.64
C ARG A 299 5.81 21.33 -14.77
N TRP A 300 6.23 20.20 -14.22
CA TRP A 300 7.62 19.73 -14.25
C TRP A 300 7.69 18.34 -14.86
N ARG A 301 8.72 18.10 -15.67
CA ARG A 301 9.08 16.77 -16.15
C ARG A 301 10.29 16.27 -15.39
N SER A 302 10.30 14.97 -15.10
CA SER A 302 11.39 14.30 -14.39
C SER A 302 11.79 13.00 -15.09
N ARG A 303 13.07 12.65 -15.01
CA ARG A 303 13.63 11.32 -15.31
C ARG A 303 14.61 10.97 -14.20
N MET A 304 14.53 9.76 -13.67
CA MET A 304 15.40 9.32 -12.58
C MET A 304 16.21 8.10 -13.01
N PHE A 305 17.52 8.13 -12.74
CA PHE A 305 18.44 7.02 -13.01
C PHE A 305 19.17 6.62 -11.72
N SER A 306 19.20 5.32 -11.39
CA SER A 306 19.92 4.86 -10.20
C SER A 306 20.36 3.39 -10.28
N PRO A 307 21.55 3.11 -10.85
CA PRO A 307 22.15 1.80 -10.73
C PRO A 307 22.36 1.37 -9.26
N ALA A 308 22.59 2.33 -8.35
CA ALA A 308 22.77 2.08 -6.92
C ALA A 308 21.51 1.50 -6.26
N TYR A 309 20.32 1.87 -6.73
CA TYR A 309 19.04 1.31 -6.27
C TYR A 309 18.51 0.22 -7.21
N GLY A 310 19.34 -0.28 -8.13
CA GLY A 310 19.01 -1.42 -8.98
C GLY A 310 18.09 -1.09 -10.16
N VAL A 311 17.90 0.20 -10.50
CA VAL A 311 16.99 0.64 -11.57
C VAL A 311 17.74 1.44 -12.64
N VAL A 312 17.53 1.06 -13.91
CA VAL A 312 18.11 1.79 -15.05
C VAL A 312 17.49 3.17 -15.17
N GLU A 313 16.16 3.22 -15.28
CA GLU A 313 15.35 4.43 -15.25
C GLU A 313 14.03 4.12 -14.52
N ASP A 314 13.62 5.01 -13.61
CA ASP A 314 12.46 4.79 -12.73
C ASP A 314 11.21 5.55 -13.21
N ALA A 315 10.04 4.92 -13.09
CA ALA A 315 8.77 5.46 -13.59
C ALA A 315 8.20 6.58 -12.71
N ALA A 316 8.29 6.45 -11.38
CA ALA A 316 7.84 7.46 -10.43
C ALA A 316 8.66 7.43 -9.14
N THR A 317 9.51 8.43 -8.95
CA THR A 317 10.37 8.51 -7.76
C THR A 317 9.70 9.37 -6.70
N GLY A 318 8.67 8.83 -6.04
CA GLY A 318 7.84 9.58 -5.09
C GLY A 318 8.60 10.22 -3.92
N SER A 319 9.72 9.64 -3.48
CA SER A 319 10.57 10.24 -2.43
C SER A 319 11.41 11.41 -2.93
N ALA A 320 11.53 11.62 -4.25
CA ALA A 320 12.18 12.79 -4.86
C ALA A 320 11.20 13.95 -5.10
N ALA A 321 9.89 13.69 -5.16
CA ALA A 321 8.89 14.72 -5.47
C ALA A 321 8.88 15.87 -4.44
N GLY A 322 8.86 15.53 -3.14
CA GLY A 322 8.96 16.49 -2.05
C GLY A 322 10.26 17.31 -2.07
N PRO A 323 11.44 16.66 -2.13
CA PRO A 323 12.71 17.33 -2.33
C PRO A 323 12.77 18.24 -3.57
N LEU A 324 12.16 17.86 -4.70
CA LEU A 324 12.10 18.69 -5.90
C LEU A 324 11.29 19.98 -5.64
N ALA A 325 10.13 19.87 -4.97
CA ALA A 325 9.35 21.05 -4.58
C ALA A 325 10.17 22.02 -3.72
N ILE A 326 10.94 21.51 -2.75
CA ILE A 326 11.87 22.32 -1.94
C ILE A 326 12.96 22.93 -2.81
N HIS A 327 13.56 22.15 -3.71
CA HIS A 327 14.66 22.62 -4.56
C HIS A 327 14.22 23.77 -5.45
N LEU A 328 13.07 23.64 -6.12
CA LEU A 328 12.47 24.69 -6.93
C LEU A 328 12.14 25.94 -6.10
N ALA A 329 11.58 25.76 -4.90
CA ALA A 329 11.21 26.87 -4.03
C ALA A 329 12.44 27.65 -3.53
N ARG A 330 13.48 26.94 -3.09
CA ARG A 330 14.73 27.53 -2.61
C ARG A 330 15.46 28.35 -3.67
N HIS A 331 15.38 27.94 -4.93
CA HIS A 331 16.01 28.63 -6.04
C HIS A 331 15.10 29.69 -6.68
N GLY A 332 13.98 30.02 -6.04
CA GLY A 332 13.08 31.10 -6.47
C GLY A 332 12.30 30.80 -7.75
N VAL A 333 12.18 29.52 -8.11
CA VAL A 333 11.47 29.08 -9.32
C VAL A 333 9.98 28.89 -9.07
N VAL A 334 9.61 28.48 -7.85
CA VAL A 334 8.23 28.42 -7.35
C VAL A 334 8.19 29.03 -5.95
N ASP A 335 7.01 29.41 -5.46
CA ASP A 335 6.85 29.85 -4.08
C ASP A 335 6.68 28.64 -3.15
N TYR A 336 7.17 28.74 -1.91
CA TYR A 336 6.77 27.79 -0.86
C TYR A 336 5.25 27.83 -0.66
N GLY A 337 4.64 26.66 -0.42
CA GLY A 337 3.19 26.46 -0.35
C GLY A 337 2.50 26.34 -1.71
N LYS A 338 3.21 26.50 -2.83
CA LYS A 338 2.67 26.16 -4.14
C LYS A 338 2.82 24.66 -4.39
N THR A 339 1.72 23.99 -4.72
CA THR A 339 1.76 22.62 -5.22
C THR A 339 2.39 22.60 -6.62
N VAL A 340 3.37 21.73 -6.81
CA VAL A 340 3.97 21.43 -8.11
C VAL A 340 3.47 20.07 -8.62
N GLU A 341 3.16 20.01 -9.91
CA GLU A 341 2.78 18.78 -10.61
C GLU A 341 3.99 18.28 -11.40
N ILE A 342 4.41 17.04 -11.12
CA ILE A 342 5.63 16.42 -11.65
C ILE A 342 5.25 15.17 -12.45
N HIS A 343 5.61 15.17 -13.72
CA HIS A 343 5.37 14.10 -14.68
C HIS A 343 6.66 13.31 -14.89
N GLN A 344 6.63 12.01 -14.61
CA GLN A 344 7.79 11.11 -14.75
C GLN A 344 7.41 9.86 -15.56
N GLY A 345 8.42 9.14 -16.09
CA GLY A 345 8.24 7.86 -16.76
C GLY A 345 7.63 7.96 -18.17
N VAL A 346 7.50 9.16 -18.73
CA VAL A 346 6.96 9.40 -20.08
C VAL A 346 7.79 8.65 -21.13
N GLU A 347 9.11 8.74 -21.05
CA GLU A 347 10.07 8.05 -21.93
C GLU A 347 10.01 6.52 -21.83
N LEU A 348 9.49 6.01 -20.72
CA LEU A 348 9.31 4.58 -20.47
C LEU A 348 7.93 4.07 -20.90
N GLY A 349 7.02 4.96 -21.34
CA GLY A 349 5.61 4.62 -21.52
C GLY A 349 4.89 4.31 -20.20
N ARG A 350 5.47 4.70 -19.07
CA ARG A 350 4.97 4.51 -17.70
C ARG A 350 4.66 5.86 -17.07
N HIS A 351 3.80 6.62 -17.75
CA HIS A 351 3.47 7.99 -17.36
C HIS A 351 2.91 8.02 -15.94
N SER A 352 3.55 8.81 -15.09
CA SER A 352 3.28 8.92 -13.66
C SER A 352 3.11 10.40 -13.28
N VAL A 353 2.09 10.72 -12.51
CA VAL A 353 1.79 12.10 -12.07
C VAL A 353 1.88 12.18 -10.55
N MET A 354 2.85 12.96 -10.07
CA MET A 354 3.08 13.24 -8.66
C MET A 354 2.74 14.70 -8.36
N PHE A 355 2.08 14.95 -7.24
CA PHE A 355 1.89 16.30 -6.72
C PHE A 355 2.76 16.47 -5.47
N ALA A 356 3.46 17.59 -5.36
CA ALA A 356 4.31 17.87 -4.21
C ALA A 356 4.16 19.32 -3.74
N GLU A 357 4.18 19.53 -2.44
CA GLU A 357 4.13 20.85 -1.83
C GLU A 357 5.07 20.89 -0.63
N ALA A 358 5.86 21.95 -0.53
CA ALA A 358 6.68 22.22 0.64
C ALA A 358 6.25 23.55 1.26
N THR A 359 5.94 23.55 2.55
CA THR A 359 5.61 24.77 3.30
C THR A 359 6.71 25.10 4.31
N VAL A 360 6.86 26.39 4.61
CA VAL A 360 7.80 26.88 5.62
C VAL A 360 7.08 27.31 6.88
N GLY A 361 7.76 27.17 8.03
CA GLY A 361 7.31 27.72 9.31
C GLY A 361 7.67 29.20 9.46
N ASP A 362 7.32 29.78 10.61
CA ASP A 362 7.57 31.19 10.91
C ASP A 362 9.07 31.57 10.88
N GLY A 363 9.98 30.61 11.09
CA GLY A 363 11.43 30.81 11.00
C GLY A 363 12.02 30.67 9.59
N GLY A 364 11.20 30.34 8.59
CA GLY A 364 11.62 30.14 7.20
C GLY A 364 12.21 28.75 6.90
N GLU A 365 12.36 27.89 7.91
CA GLU A 365 12.64 26.46 7.72
C GLU A 365 11.45 25.71 7.12
N VAL A 366 11.73 24.65 6.36
CA VAL A 366 10.70 23.75 5.84
C VAL A 366 10.00 23.08 7.02
N ALA A 367 8.70 23.33 7.17
CA ALA A 367 7.87 22.78 8.23
C ALA A 367 7.15 21.49 7.79
N ARG A 368 6.85 21.37 6.49
CA ARG A 368 6.07 20.25 5.97
C ARG A 368 6.36 19.98 4.51
N VAL A 369 6.33 18.70 4.15
CA VAL A 369 6.50 18.22 2.77
C VAL A 369 5.38 17.24 2.50
N ARG A 370 4.39 17.63 1.69
CA ARG A 370 3.29 16.75 1.29
C ARG A 370 3.51 16.27 -0.13
N VAL A 371 3.32 14.96 -0.34
CA VAL A 371 3.33 14.35 -1.68
C VAL A 371 2.04 13.56 -1.86
N SER A 372 1.39 13.69 -3.01
CA SER A 372 0.14 12.98 -3.30
C SER A 372 0.07 12.49 -4.75
N GLY A 373 -0.88 11.58 -4.98
CA GLY A 373 -1.14 11.00 -6.29
C GLY A 373 -2.17 9.89 -6.24
N HIS A 374 -2.59 9.44 -7.41
CA HIS A 374 -3.47 8.29 -7.55
C HIS A 374 -2.72 6.96 -7.41
N GLY A 375 -3.42 5.91 -7.02
CA GLY A 375 -2.97 4.54 -7.22
C GLY A 375 -4.11 3.69 -7.77
N ALA A 376 -3.79 2.76 -8.66
CA ALA A 376 -4.73 1.84 -9.27
C ALA A 376 -4.30 0.38 -9.07
N VAL A 377 -5.24 -0.49 -8.70
CA VAL A 377 -5.05 -1.94 -8.60
C VAL A 377 -4.87 -2.52 -9.99
N VAL A 378 -3.82 -3.32 -10.17
CA VAL A 378 -3.44 -3.94 -11.45
C VAL A 378 -3.66 -5.44 -11.43
N ALA A 379 -3.24 -6.08 -10.33
CA ALA A 379 -3.27 -7.52 -10.17
C ALA A 379 -3.42 -7.89 -8.69
N GLU A 380 -3.95 -9.07 -8.44
CA GLU A 380 -4.06 -9.67 -7.13
C GLU A 380 -3.60 -11.13 -7.23
N GLY A 381 -3.00 -11.65 -6.17
CA GLY A 381 -2.49 -13.01 -6.17
C GLY A 381 -2.15 -13.53 -4.79
N THR A 382 -1.57 -14.72 -4.76
CA THR A 382 -1.06 -15.36 -3.54
C THR A 382 0.28 -16.00 -3.86
N ILE A 383 1.28 -15.74 -3.04
CA ILE A 383 2.58 -16.44 -3.12
C ILE A 383 2.59 -17.61 -2.14
N HIS A 384 3.33 -18.67 -2.44
CA HIS A 384 3.52 -19.83 -1.58
C HIS A 384 5.02 -19.98 -1.24
N VAL A 385 5.41 -19.80 0.03
CA VAL A 385 6.82 -19.67 0.47
C VAL A 385 7.13 -20.37 1.79
#